data_AF-A0AB34XWW2-F1
#
_entry.id   AF-A0AB34XWW2-F1
#
_cell.length_a   1.000
_cell.length_b   1.000
_cell.length_c   1.000
_cell.angle_alpha   90.00
_cell.angle_beta   90.00
_cell.angle_gamma   90.00
#
_symmetry.space_group_name_H-M   'P 1'
#
loop_
_entity.id
_entity.type
_entity.pdbx_description
1 polymer ?
#
loop_
_entity_poly.entity_id
_entity_poly.type
_entity_poly.pdbx_seq_one_letter_code
_entity_poly.pdbx_strand_id
1 'polypeptide(L)'
;MARNSADTREKLLDAFDRLLEQHGTAGATLDAVAAEAGVSKGGLLYHFGSKAKLVQGSLDRLRRLVDADIAAMRSSELGPHIYYLETSAEMGTPLDLSLIAATRLAQEHDEARVALRETREQWFAVLNDHLGDPHLAMTIQLIGDGMYLNQNFGLSESEALVHVKDVLARLGL
;
A
#
# COMPACT_ATOMS: atom_id res chain seq x y z
N MET A 1 29.28 -4.52 -15.55
CA MET A 1 28.35 -5.18 -14.62
C MET A 1 27.02 -5.33 -15.31
N ALA A 2 26.54 -6.56 -15.52
CA ALA A 2 25.20 -6.79 -16.06
C ALA A 2 24.18 -6.24 -15.05
N ARG A 3 23.43 -5.20 -15.44
CA ARG A 3 22.28 -4.74 -14.66
C ARG A 3 21.34 -5.93 -14.51
N ASN A 4 21.08 -6.36 -13.29
CA ASN A 4 20.25 -7.52 -13.02
C ASN A 4 18.83 -7.24 -13.55
N SER A 5 18.26 -8.19 -14.28
CA SER A 5 16.91 -8.08 -14.88
C SER A 5 15.85 -7.78 -13.81
N ALA A 6 16.01 -8.36 -12.61
CA ALA A 6 15.13 -8.12 -11.46
C ALA A 6 15.21 -6.66 -10.96
N ASP A 7 16.41 -6.09 -10.89
CA ASP A 7 16.64 -4.69 -10.47
C ASP A 7 16.03 -3.70 -11.48
N THR A 8 16.02 -4.04 -12.77
CA THR A 8 15.37 -3.20 -13.79
C THR A 8 13.84 -3.27 -13.69
N ARG A 9 13.30 -4.45 -13.39
CA ARG A 9 11.85 -4.65 -13.21
C ARG A 9 11.30 -3.83 -12.04
N GLU A 10 11.99 -3.83 -10.89
CA GLU A 10 11.56 -3.04 -9.74
C GLU A 10 11.68 -1.53 -9.99
N LYS A 11 12.76 -1.06 -10.64
CA LYS A 11 12.88 0.36 -11.04
C LYS A 11 11.74 0.86 -11.92
N LEU A 12 11.26 0.01 -12.82
CA LEU A 12 10.10 0.32 -13.66
C LEU A 12 8.80 0.39 -12.83
N LEU A 13 8.62 -0.47 -11.82
CA LEU A 13 7.48 -0.40 -10.91
C LEU A 13 7.55 0.82 -9.99
N ASP A 14 8.74 1.18 -9.51
CA ASP A 14 8.96 2.38 -8.71
C ASP A 14 8.61 3.64 -9.51
N ALA A 15 9.08 3.71 -10.76
CA ALA A 15 8.73 4.79 -11.68
C ALA A 15 7.22 4.84 -11.94
N PHE A 16 6.58 3.70 -12.14
CA PHE A 16 5.15 3.62 -12.40
C PHE A 16 4.30 4.07 -11.21
N ASP A 17 4.60 3.58 -10.01
CA ASP A 17 3.88 3.92 -8.80
C ASP A 17 4.05 5.42 -8.46
N ARG A 18 5.25 6.00 -8.64
CA ARG A 18 5.48 7.46 -8.50
C ARG A 18 4.67 8.28 -9.51
N LEU A 19 4.64 7.88 -10.78
CA LEU A 19 3.87 8.61 -11.79
C LEU A 19 2.36 8.53 -11.52
N LEU A 20 1.87 7.39 -11.00
CA LEU A 20 0.47 7.25 -10.57
C LEU A 20 0.15 8.17 -9.40
N GLU A 21 1.01 8.23 -8.38
CA GLU A 21 0.87 9.13 -7.24
C GLU A 21 0.79 10.60 -7.70
N GLN A 22 1.73 11.04 -8.53
CA GLN A 22 1.91 12.44 -8.91
C GLN A 22 0.96 12.93 -10.01
N HIS A 23 0.63 12.06 -10.97
CA HIS A 23 -0.03 12.45 -12.22
C HIS A 23 -1.23 11.56 -12.59
N GLY A 24 -1.57 10.59 -11.75
CA GLY A 24 -2.66 9.65 -12.00
C GLY A 24 -2.41 8.72 -13.20
N THR A 25 -3.45 7.97 -13.55
CA THR A 25 -3.47 6.97 -14.64
C THR A 25 -3.09 7.55 -16.01
N ALA A 26 -3.49 8.80 -16.27
CA ALA A 26 -3.23 9.52 -17.50
C ALA A 26 -1.73 9.87 -17.66
N GLY A 27 -1.05 10.26 -16.58
CA GLY A 27 0.37 10.60 -16.60
C GLY A 27 1.30 9.37 -16.63
N ALA A 28 0.84 8.23 -16.12
CA ALA A 28 1.60 6.98 -16.07
C ALA A 28 1.57 6.21 -17.41
N THR A 29 2.07 6.84 -18.48
CA THR A 29 2.23 6.21 -19.81
C THR A 29 3.50 5.35 -19.87
N LEU A 30 3.55 4.37 -20.78
CA LEU A 30 4.76 3.53 -20.94
C LEU A 30 6.01 4.37 -21.28
N ASP A 31 5.86 5.45 -22.05
CA ASP A 31 6.97 6.32 -22.40
C ASP A 31 7.44 7.15 -21.19
N ALA A 32 6.51 7.67 -20.40
CA ALA A 32 6.83 8.37 -19.16
C ALA A 32 7.52 7.44 -18.14
N VAL A 33 7.03 6.22 -17.97
CA VAL A 33 7.62 5.22 -17.07
C VAL A 33 9.04 4.85 -17.51
N ALA A 34 9.24 4.61 -18.81
CA ALA A 34 10.56 4.28 -19.35
C ALA A 34 11.56 5.44 -19.10
N ALA A 35 11.13 6.68 -19.37
CA ALA A 35 11.93 7.87 -19.14
C ALA A 35 12.28 8.05 -17.65
N GLU A 36 11.29 7.98 -16.77
CA GLU A 36 11.44 8.09 -15.30
C GLU A 36 12.36 7.00 -14.74
N ALA A 37 12.26 5.76 -15.25
CA ALA A 37 13.12 4.66 -14.82
C ALA A 37 14.55 4.71 -15.43
N GLY A 38 14.81 5.59 -16.39
CA GLY A 38 16.07 5.62 -17.14
C GLY A 38 16.28 4.37 -18.01
N VAL A 39 15.20 3.79 -18.53
CA VAL A 39 15.18 2.57 -19.36
C VAL A 39 14.62 2.91 -20.74
N SER A 40 15.03 2.18 -21.79
CA SER A 40 14.41 2.34 -23.11
C SER A 40 12.98 1.78 -23.15
N LYS A 41 12.13 2.29 -24.04
CA LYS A 41 10.79 1.73 -24.29
C LYS A 41 10.84 0.23 -24.63
N GLY A 42 11.82 -0.18 -25.45
CA GLY A 42 12.05 -1.59 -25.77
C GLY A 42 12.44 -2.43 -24.54
N GLY A 43 13.25 -1.87 -23.64
CA GLY A 43 13.59 -2.51 -22.36
C GLY A 43 12.38 -2.67 -21.45
N LEU A 44 11.53 -1.65 -21.33
CA LEU A 44 10.27 -1.75 -20.59
C LEU A 44 9.38 -2.86 -21.18
N LEU A 45 9.18 -2.85 -22.50
CA LEU A 45 8.37 -3.84 -23.20
C LEU A 45 8.95 -5.25 -23.09
N TYR A 46 10.27 -5.42 -22.96
CA TYR A 46 10.87 -6.71 -22.66
C TYR A 46 10.44 -7.25 -21.29
N HIS A 47 10.32 -6.40 -20.27
CA HIS A 47 9.95 -6.83 -18.91
C HIS A 47 8.45 -7.02 -18.70
N PHE A 48 7.62 -6.11 -19.25
CA PHE A 48 6.18 -6.14 -19.01
C PHE A 48 5.36 -6.41 -20.28
N GLY A 49 5.84 -6.07 -21.47
CA GLY A 49 5.12 -6.30 -22.73
C GLY A 49 3.95 -5.35 -23.00
N SER A 50 3.25 -4.87 -21.96
CA SER A 50 2.15 -3.91 -22.12
C SER A 50 1.88 -3.10 -20.85
N LYS A 51 1.09 -2.02 -20.96
CA LYS A 51 0.61 -1.25 -19.79
C LYS A 51 -0.23 -2.11 -18.86
N ALA A 52 -1.07 -3.00 -19.40
CA ALA A 52 -1.87 -3.92 -18.59
C ALA A 52 -0.99 -4.86 -17.74
N LYS A 53 0.10 -5.39 -18.32
CA LYS A 53 1.05 -6.21 -17.56
C LYS A 53 1.88 -5.42 -16.55
N LEU A 54 2.14 -4.14 -16.81
CA LEU A 54 2.75 -3.24 -15.83
C LEU A 54 1.82 -2.99 -14.64
N VAL A 55 0.52 -2.76 -14.88
CA VAL A 55 -0.52 -2.69 -13.84
C VAL A 55 -0.54 -3.97 -13.00
N GLN A 56 -0.62 -5.13 -13.65
CA GLN A 56 -0.59 -6.42 -12.94
C GLN A 56 0.69 -6.57 -12.10
N GLY A 57 1.85 -6.16 -12.65
CA GLY A 57 3.11 -6.19 -11.91
C GLY A 57 3.14 -5.29 -10.67
N SER A 58 2.50 -4.12 -10.73
CA SER A 58 2.33 -3.21 -9.58
C SER A 58 1.40 -3.82 -8.53
N LEU A 59 0.27 -4.43 -8.94
CA LEU A 59 -0.63 -5.13 -8.01
C LEU A 59 0.03 -6.37 -7.37
N ASP A 60 0.86 -7.10 -8.11
CA ASP A 60 1.65 -8.20 -7.54
C ASP A 60 2.69 -7.69 -6.54
N ARG A 61 3.23 -6.49 -6.74
CA ARG A 61 4.13 -5.84 -5.76
C ARG A 61 3.37 -5.48 -4.50
N LEU A 62 2.17 -4.89 -4.63
CA LEU A 62 1.29 -4.61 -3.49
C LEU A 62 1.05 -5.87 -2.66
N ARG A 63 0.65 -6.98 -3.29
CA ARG A 63 0.40 -8.25 -2.57
C ARG A 63 1.62 -8.72 -1.79
N ARG A 64 2.83 -8.68 -2.38
CA ARG A 64 4.07 -9.06 -1.67
C ARG A 64 4.37 -8.15 -0.47
N LEU A 65 4.11 -6.86 -0.61
CA LEU A 65 4.33 -5.89 0.48
C LEU A 65 3.31 -6.08 1.60
N VAL A 66 2.05 -6.35 1.27
CA VAL A 66 0.98 -6.67 2.21
C VAL A 66 1.26 -7.98 2.94
N ASP A 67 1.73 -9.03 2.25
CA ASP A 67 2.12 -10.30 2.88
C ASP A 67 3.24 -10.09 3.91
N ALA A 68 4.22 -9.24 3.60
CA ALA A 68 5.31 -8.91 4.52
C ALA A 68 4.81 -8.08 5.72
N ASP A 69 3.93 -7.12 5.48
CA ASP A 69 3.33 -6.28 6.53
C ASP A 69 2.44 -7.11 7.48
N ILE A 70 1.63 -8.04 6.95
CA ILE A 70 0.84 -8.98 7.75
C ILE A 70 1.74 -9.85 8.62
N ALA A 71 2.88 -10.32 8.09
CA ALA A 71 3.83 -11.10 8.87
C ALA A 71 4.42 -10.27 10.02
N ALA A 72 4.82 -9.02 9.74
CA ALA A 72 5.31 -8.08 10.75
C ALA A 72 4.24 -7.79 11.81
N MET A 73 3.02 -7.48 11.39
CA MET A 73 1.85 -7.23 12.23
C MET A 73 1.57 -8.39 13.19
N ARG A 74 1.58 -9.64 12.70
CA ARG A 74 1.38 -10.84 13.53
C ARG A 74 2.50 -11.07 14.54
N SER A 75 3.71 -10.58 14.26
CA SER A 75 4.88 -10.73 15.12
C SER A 75 5.14 -9.56 16.08
N SER A 76 4.35 -8.49 16.01
CA SER A 76 4.55 -7.28 16.80
C SER A 76 4.36 -7.55 18.30
N GLU A 77 5.35 -7.15 19.11
CA GLU A 77 5.29 -7.22 20.58
C GLU A 77 4.21 -6.30 21.17
N LEU A 78 3.82 -5.25 20.44
CA LEU A 78 2.75 -4.32 20.82
C LEU A 78 1.35 -4.88 20.52
N GLY A 79 1.28 -6.00 19.80
CA GLY A 79 0.03 -6.59 19.30
C GLY A 79 -0.38 -6.03 17.92
N PRO A 80 -1.04 -6.84 17.08
CA PRO A 80 -1.51 -6.44 15.76
C PRO A 80 -2.31 -5.14 15.70
N HIS A 81 -3.17 -4.89 16.69
CA HIS A 81 -4.05 -3.72 16.68
C HIS A 81 -3.28 -2.40 16.89
N ILE A 82 -2.25 -2.38 17.75
CA ILE A 82 -1.37 -1.21 17.90
C ILE A 82 -0.48 -1.06 16.67
N TYR A 83 0.13 -2.16 16.19
CA TYR A 83 0.96 -2.14 14.98
C TYR A 83 0.21 -1.51 13.80
N TYR A 84 -1.01 -1.99 13.53
CA TYR A 84 -1.84 -1.50 12.43
C TYR A 84 -2.09 0.01 12.52
N LEU A 85 -2.37 0.53 13.72
CA LEU A 85 -2.61 1.95 13.93
C LEU A 85 -1.34 2.80 13.75
N GLU A 86 -0.19 2.30 14.22
CA GLU A 86 1.10 2.97 14.05
C GLU A 86 1.50 3.06 12.58
N THR A 87 1.44 1.95 11.85
CA THR A 87 1.89 1.89 10.46
C THR A 87 0.90 2.55 9.50
N SER A 88 -0.40 2.60 9.84
CA SER A 88 -1.39 3.37 9.08
C SER A 88 -1.11 4.88 9.08
N ALA A 89 -0.27 5.38 9.99
CA ALA A 89 0.12 6.79 10.03
C ALA A 89 1.43 7.08 9.27
N GLU A 90 2.12 6.06 8.74
CA GLU A 90 3.39 6.21 8.04
C GLU A 90 3.19 6.59 6.57
N MET A 91 4.03 7.52 6.08
CA MET A 91 4.02 7.99 4.69
C MET A 91 5.38 7.73 4.03
N GLY A 92 5.38 7.55 2.71
CA GLY A 92 6.57 7.36 1.89
C GLY A 92 7.21 5.97 1.99
N THR A 93 6.54 5.01 2.65
CA THR A 93 7.00 3.62 2.66
C THR A 93 6.73 2.96 1.30
N PRO A 94 7.43 1.87 0.94
CA PRO A 94 7.11 1.15 -0.29
C PRO A 94 5.66 0.65 -0.36
N LEU A 95 5.09 0.27 0.78
CA LEU A 95 3.70 -0.17 0.90
C LEU A 95 2.72 0.99 0.70
N ASP A 96 2.96 2.14 1.34
CA ASP A 96 2.17 3.36 1.15
C ASP A 96 2.11 3.77 -0.34
N LEU A 97 3.27 3.89 -1.00
CA LEU A 97 3.33 4.23 -2.42
C LEU A 97 2.56 3.24 -3.30
N SER A 98 2.64 1.94 -3.01
CA SER A 98 1.89 0.93 -3.75
C SER A 98 0.38 0.95 -3.45
N LEU A 99 -0.05 1.32 -2.24
CA LEU A 99 -1.46 1.53 -1.90
C LEU A 99 -2.04 2.75 -2.62
N ILE A 100 -1.28 3.86 -2.67
CA ILE A 100 -1.66 5.04 -3.44
C ILE A 100 -1.78 4.69 -4.93
N ALA A 101 -0.78 4.01 -5.49
CA ALA A 101 -0.78 3.57 -6.88
C ALA A 101 -2.01 2.70 -7.20
N ALA A 102 -2.30 1.70 -6.37
CA ALA A 102 -3.49 0.86 -6.51
C ALA A 102 -4.80 1.65 -6.39
N THR A 103 -4.87 2.63 -5.48
CA THR A 103 -6.04 3.51 -5.32
C THR A 103 -6.28 4.38 -6.57
N ARG A 104 -5.22 4.87 -7.21
CA ARG A 104 -5.32 5.60 -8.47
C ARG A 104 -5.78 4.69 -9.61
N LEU A 105 -5.23 3.48 -9.70
CA LEU A 105 -5.62 2.49 -10.69
C LEU A 105 -7.08 2.04 -10.52
N ALA A 106 -7.56 1.91 -9.28
CA ALA A 106 -8.92 1.49 -8.96
C ALA A 106 -10.02 2.38 -9.58
N GLN A 107 -9.70 3.62 -9.95
CA GLN A 107 -10.63 4.52 -10.65
C GLN A 107 -11.02 3.99 -12.03
N GLU A 108 -10.14 3.22 -12.69
CA GLU A 108 -10.31 2.74 -14.06
C GLU A 108 -10.23 1.20 -14.18
N HIS A 109 -9.66 0.52 -13.18
CA HIS A 109 -9.35 -0.91 -13.22
C HIS A 109 -10.06 -1.69 -12.11
N ASP A 110 -10.95 -2.63 -12.49
CA ASP A 110 -11.64 -3.53 -11.55
C ASP A 110 -10.65 -4.37 -10.72
N GLU A 111 -9.59 -4.88 -11.35
CA GLU A 111 -8.58 -5.70 -10.67
C GLU A 111 -7.87 -4.97 -9.51
N ALA A 112 -7.69 -3.65 -9.62
CA ALA A 112 -7.09 -2.84 -8.56
C ALA A 112 -8.08 -2.63 -7.40
N ARG A 113 -9.38 -2.45 -7.70
CA ARG A 113 -10.43 -2.41 -6.67
C ARG A 113 -10.54 -3.73 -5.91
N VAL A 114 -10.38 -4.85 -6.61
CA VAL A 114 -10.34 -6.18 -5.98
C VAL A 114 -9.12 -6.31 -5.09
N ALA A 115 -7.92 -5.97 -5.58
CA ALA A 115 -6.69 -6.07 -4.80
C ALA A 115 -6.72 -5.22 -3.51
N LEU A 116 -7.28 -4.01 -3.55
CA LEU A 116 -7.46 -3.16 -2.36
C LEU A 116 -8.45 -3.77 -1.35
N ARG A 117 -9.53 -4.36 -1.84
CA ARG A 117 -10.51 -5.07 -0.99
C ARG A 117 -9.86 -6.27 -0.31
N GLU A 118 -9.15 -7.11 -1.07
CA GLU A 118 -8.44 -8.27 -0.54
C GLU A 118 -7.42 -7.86 0.51
N THR A 119 -6.63 -6.81 0.24
CA THR A 119 -5.66 -6.25 1.19
C THR A 119 -6.34 -5.85 2.51
N ARG A 120 -7.46 -5.12 2.43
CA ARG A 120 -8.24 -4.74 3.60
C ARG A 120 -8.77 -5.95 4.37
N GLU A 121 -9.32 -6.93 3.67
CA GLU A 121 -9.86 -8.17 4.26
C GLU A 121 -8.77 -8.97 4.98
N GLN A 122 -7.56 -9.00 4.43
CA GLN A 122 -6.43 -9.69 5.04
C GLN A 122 -5.98 -9.02 6.36
N TRP A 123 -5.83 -7.70 6.41
CA TRP A 123 -5.55 -7.01 7.68
C TRP A 123 -6.68 -7.18 8.70
N PHE A 124 -7.94 -7.11 8.25
CA PHE A 124 -9.10 -7.35 9.11
C PHE A 124 -9.04 -8.74 9.75
N ALA A 125 -8.68 -9.77 8.98
CA ALA A 125 -8.53 -11.13 9.50
C ALA A 125 -7.48 -11.20 10.62
N VAL A 126 -6.33 -10.53 10.48
CA VAL A 126 -5.32 -10.46 11.54
C VAL A 126 -5.86 -9.77 12.79
N LEU A 127 -6.55 -8.64 12.64
CA LEU A 127 -7.16 -7.90 13.75
C LEU A 127 -8.21 -8.76 14.47
N ASN A 128 -9.09 -9.41 13.71
CA ASN A 128 -10.14 -10.26 14.24
C ASN A 128 -9.59 -11.50 14.96
N ASP A 129 -8.59 -12.16 14.39
CA ASP A 129 -7.89 -13.28 15.03
C ASP A 129 -7.28 -12.88 16.38
N HIS A 130 -6.72 -11.67 16.45
CA HIS A 130 -6.05 -11.16 17.64
C HIS A 130 -7.01 -10.69 18.73
N LEU A 131 -8.04 -9.94 18.35
CA LEU A 131 -8.98 -9.32 19.29
C LEU A 131 -10.11 -10.27 19.70
N GLY A 132 -10.41 -11.30 18.91
CA GLY A 132 -11.51 -12.23 19.16
C GLY A 132 -12.91 -11.60 19.05
N ASP A 133 -13.00 -10.35 18.59
CA ASP A 133 -14.23 -9.58 18.41
C ASP A 133 -14.21 -8.87 17.05
N PRO A 134 -15.11 -9.25 16.10
CA PRO A 134 -15.16 -8.64 14.78
C PRO A 134 -15.61 -7.18 14.80
N HIS A 135 -16.40 -6.75 15.79
CA HIS A 135 -16.81 -5.35 15.92
C HIS A 135 -15.62 -4.51 16.38
N LEU A 136 -14.85 -4.99 17.34
CA LEU A 136 -13.65 -4.31 17.77
C LEU A 136 -12.59 -4.26 16.66
N ALA A 137 -12.38 -5.35 15.93
CA ALA A 137 -11.50 -5.40 14.77
C ALA A 137 -11.92 -4.39 13.69
N MET A 138 -13.22 -4.29 13.41
CA MET A 138 -13.76 -3.31 12.47
C MET A 138 -13.52 -1.88 12.96
N THR A 139 -13.74 -1.61 14.25
CA THR A 139 -13.47 -0.29 14.84
C THR A 139 -12.00 0.11 14.71
N ILE A 140 -11.06 -0.78 15.06
CA ILE A 140 -9.62 -0.53 14.89
C ILE A 140 -9.27 -0.29 13.41
N GLN A 141 -9.83 -1.11 12.50
CA GLN A 141 -9.57 -0.97 11.08
C GLN A 141 -10.04 0.41 10.56
N LEU A 142 -11.27 0.81 10.89
CA LEU A 142 -11.84 2.10 10.49
C LEU A 142 -11.03 3.30 11.03
N ILE A 143 -10.47 3.18 12.24
CA ILE A 143 -9.59 4.21 12.80
C ILE A 143 -8.31 4.29 11.98
N GLY A 144 -7.64 3.15 11.72
CA GLY A 144 -6.42 3.13 10.91
C GLY A 144 -6.65 3.66 9.49
N ASP A 145 -7.74 3.28 8.83
CA ASP A 145 -8.10 3.83 7.52
C ASP A 145 -8.29 5.34 7.55
N GLY A 146 -8.98 5.85 8.57
CA GLY A 146 -9.20 7.27 8.75
C GLY A 146 -7.90 8.02 8.98
N MET A 147 -6.98 7.43 9.76
CA MET A 147 -5.64 7.98 9.99
C MET A 147 -4.84 8.03 8.70
N TYR A 148 -4.79 6.95 7.94
CA TYR A 148 -4.11 6.88 6.65
C TYR A 148 -4.68 7.90 5.65
N LEU A 149 -6.01 7.97 5.55
CA LEU A 149 -6.69 8.93 4.69
C LEU A 149 -6.33 10.37 5.08
N ASN A 150 -6.41 10.69 6.37
CA ASN A 150 -6.12 12.03 6.88
C ASN A 150 -4.66 12.43 6.62
N GLN A 151 -3.71 11.51 6.80
CA GLN A 151 -2.30 11.77 6.46
C GLN A 151 -2.13 12.11 4.98
N ASN A 152 -2.72 11.30 4.09
CA ASN A 152 -2.58 11.48 2.65
C ASN A 152 -3.26 12.77 2.13
N PHE A 153 -4.23 13.33 2.85
CA PHE A 153 -4.87 14.61 2.51
C PHE A 153 -4.33 15.82 3.30
N GLY A 154 -3.32 15.64 4.15
CA GLY A 154 -2.80 16.70 5.01
C GLY A 154 -3.82 17.19 6.06
N LEU A 155 -4.77 16.33 6.43
CA LEU A 155 -5.79 16.54 7.44
C LEU A 155 -5.42 15.90 8.78
N SER A 156 -4.22 15.32 8.89
CA SER A 156 -3.78 14.63 10.09
C SER A 156 -3.53 15.58 11.24
N GLU A 157 -3.99 15.17 12.43
CA GLU A 157 -3.66 15.83 13.69
C GLU A 157 -2.41 15.16 14.27
N SER A 158 -1.45 15.95 14.76
CA SER A 158 -0.18 15.44 15.28
C SER A 158 -0.34 14.49 16.49
N GLU A 159 -1.44 14.62 17.22
CA GLU A 159 -1.73 13.81 18.40
C GLU A 159 -2.72 12.66 18.15
N ALA A 160 -3.20 12.47 16.92
CA ALA A 160 -4.24 11.48 16.61
C ALA A 160 -3.89 10.06 17.08
N LEU A 161 -2.67 9.60 16.78
CA LEU A 161 -2.22 8.27 17.20
C LEU A 161 -2.11 8.15 18.73
N VAL A 162 -1.63 9.19 19.40
CA VAL A 162 -1.51 9.24 20.87
C VAL A 162 -2.90 9.18 21.50
N HIS A 163 -3.83 10.00 20.99
CA HIS A 163 -5.22 10.02 21.43
C HIS A 163 -5.87 8.62 21.33
N VAL A 164 -5.71 7.95 20.18
CA VAL A 164 -6.27 6.61 19.98
C VAL A 164 -5.68 5.62 20.98
N LYS A 165 -4.35 5.59 21.16
CA LYS A 165 -3.69 4.71 22.13
C LYS A 165 -4.16 4.94 23.56
N ASP A 166 -4.33 6.20 23.97
CA ASP A 166 -4.85 6.54 25.30
C ASP A 166 -6.30 6.07 25.50
N VAL A 167 -7.12 6.09 24.45
CA VAL A 167 -8.47 5.51 24.49
C VAL A 167 -8.39 3.98 24.65
N LEU A 168 -7.57 3.30 23.84
CA LEU A 168 -7.42 1.84 23.90
C LEU A 168 -6.93 1.35 25.27
N ALA A 169 -5.91 2.01 25.82
CA ALA A 169 -5.40 1.69 27.16
C ALA A 169 -6.49 1.83 28.25
N ARG A 170 -7.37 2.83 28.16
CA ARG A 170 -8.52 2.99 29.07
C ARG A 170 -9.59 1.91 28.91
N LEU A 171 -9.69 1.32 27.73
CA LEU A 171 -10.57 0.20 27.43
C LEU A 171 -9.94 -1.17 27.77
N GLY A 172 -8.68 -1.19 28.22
CA GLY A 172 -7.96 -2.43 28.53
C GLY A 172 -7.48 -3.19 27.29
N LEU A 173 -7.28 -2.46 26.19
CA LEU A 173 -6.73 -2.96 24.92
C LEU A 173 -5.27 -2.54 24.79
#